data_AF-A0A1B9IE01-F1
#
_entry.id   AF-A0A1B9IE01-F1
#
_cell.length_a   1.000
_cell.length_b   1.000
_cell.length_c   1.000
_cell.angle_alpha   90.00
_cell.angle_beta   90.00
_cell.angle_gamma   90.00
#
_symmetry.space_group_name_H-M   'P 1'
#
loop_
_entity.id
_entity.type
_entity.pdbx_description
1 polymer ?
#
loop_
_entity_poly.entity_id
_entity_poly.type
_entity_poly.pdbx_seq_one_letter_code
_entity_poly.pdbx_strand_id
1 'polypeptide(L)'
;MSFANPLNVLLIPPIIYLVFRLIVPHPLKQTPAASTYSEEVYNWIPSKHPDIICQKKYTAKELLEYDGTGKKKGGQRILLAILRVGLDGKWGERTVFDVTAGKTFYGPDGVYGNFAGRDASRGMAKQSFELEMLTPIDDPLDTLSDLTRAEIDNMRGWHEHFERKYIVCGELVEDGEA
;
A
#
# COMPACT_ATOMS: atom_id res chain seq x y z
N MET A 1 18.70 -39.58 53.40
CA MET A 1 19.50 -38.53 54.08
C MET A 1 19.16 -38.60 55.56
N SER A 2 20.17 -38.73 56.44
CA SER A 2 19.90 -38.88 57.88
C SER A 2 19.37 -37.55 58.46
N PHE A 3 18.18 -37.59 59.07
CA PHE A 3 17.59 -36.48 59.81
C PHE A 3 18.30 -36.21 61.15
N ALA A 4 19.31 -37.02 61.50
CA ALA A 4 20.09 -36.86 62.72
C ALA A 4 21.07 -35.66 62.67
N ASN A 5 21.38 -35.14 61.48
CA ASN A 5 22.27 -33.98 61.36
C ASN A 5 21.45 -32.67 61.37
N PRO A 6 21.62 -31.78 62.37
CA PRO A 6 20.86 -30.54 62.50
C PRO A 6 21.02 -29.61 61.28
N LEU A 7 22.16 -29.70 60.58
CA LEU A 7 22.42 -28.95 59.36
C LEU A 7 21.45 -29.34 58.22
N ASN A 8 21.15 -30.63 58.09
CA ASN A 8 20.23 -31.11 57.06
C ASN A 8 18.80 -30.61 57.32
N VAL A 9 18.38 -30.58 58.59
CA VAL A 9 17.06 -30.07 58.98
C VAL A 9 16.94 -28.57 58.69
N LEU A 10 18.01 -27.81 58.94
CA LEU A 10 18.06 -26.36 58.64
C LEU A 10 17.97 -26.06 57.13
N LEU A 11 18.50 -26.95 56.28
CA LEU A 11 18.53 -26.76 54.83
C LEU A 11 17.26 -27.21 54.10
N ILE A 12 16.38 -28.00 54.73
CA ILE A 12 15.14 -28.49 54.09
C ILE A 12 14.20 -27.34 53.68
N PRO A 13 13.86 -26.36 54.56
CA PRO A 13 12.96 -25.27 54.19
C PRO A 13 13.40 -24.42 52.98
N PRO A 14 14.66 -23.93 52.87
CA PRO A 14 15.10 -23.18 51.70
C PRO A 14 15.15 -24.05 50.43
N ILE A 15 15.48 -25.35 50.54
CA ILE A 15 15.42 -26.27 49.40
C ILE A 15 13.98 -26.42 48.90
N ILE A 16 13.01 -26.61 49.80
CA ILE A 16 11.58 -26.68 49.44
C ILE A 16 11.13 -25.38 48.78
N TYR A 17 11.53 -24.22 49.31
CA TYR A 17 11.20 -22.92 48.72
C TYR A 17 11.77 -22.75 47.31
N LEU A 18 13.02 -23.17 47.09
CA LEU A 18 13.64 -23.10 45.77
C LEU A 18 12.98 -24.06 44.77
N VAL A 19 12.63 -25.29 45.20
CA VAL A 19 11.88 -26.25 44.38
C VAL A 19 10.49 -25.71 44.05
N PHE A 20 9.81 -25.09 45.03
CA PHE A 20 8.53 -24.43 44.82
C PHE A 20 8.63 -23.30 43.79
N ARG A 21 9.67 -22.47 43.85
CA ARG A 21 9.92 -21.40 42.86
C ARG A 21 10.26 -21.94 41.46
N LEU A 22 10.77 -23.17 41.38
CA LEU A 22 11.07 -23.85 40.12
C LEU A 22 9.82 -24.46 39.48
N ILE A 23 8.90 -24.99 40.30
CA ILE A 23 7.64 -25.59 39.84
C ILE A 23 6.57 -24.52 39.59
N VAL A 24 6.58 -23.44 40.36
CA VAL A 24 5.66 -22.30 40.23
C VAL A 24 6.45 -21.10 39.70
N PRO A 25 6.58 -20.96 38.36
CA PRO A 25 7.23 -19.79 37.79
C PRO A 25 6.47 -18.54 38.21
N HIS A 26 7.20 -17.48 38.57
CA HIS A 26 6.57 -16.19 38.76
C HIS A 26 5.89 -15.77 37.44
N PRO A 27 4.63 -15.32 37.47
CA PRO A 27 4.01 -14.77 36.28
C PRO A 27 4.86 -13.58 35.83
N LEU A 28 5.44 -13.68 34.63
CA LEU A 28 6.07 -12.54 33.99
C LEU A 28 4.97 -11.50 33.77
N LYS A 29 4.99 -10.42 34.56
CA LYS A 29 4.21 -9.23 34.23
C LYS A 29 4.81 -8.66 32.96
N GLN A 30 4.22 -9.01 31.82
CA GLN A 30 4.54 -8.37 30.56
C GLN A 30 4.04 -6.94 30.65
N THR A 31 4.96 -5.98 30.81
CA THR A 31 4.62 -4.56 30.66
C THR A 31 4.25 -4.35 29.20
N PRO A 32 3.08 -3.75 28.88
CA PRO A 32 2.74 -3.42 27.50
C PRO A 32 3.81 -2.48 26.93
N ALA A 33 4.12 -2.64 25.64
CA ALA A 33 5.05 -1.75 24.95
C ALA A 33 4.55 -0.30 25.03
N ALA A 34 5.47 0.65 25.24
CA ALA A 34 5.10 2.06 25.30
C ALA A 34 4.52 2.52 23.97
N SER A 35 3.42 3.28 24.02
CA SER A 35 2.71 3.80 22.85
C SER A 35 3.27 5.13 22.32
N THR A 36 4.22 5.72 23.05
CA THR A 36 4.79 7.04 22.82
C THR A 36 6.31 6.95 22.92
N TYR A 37 7.01 7.67 22.05
CA TYR A 37 8.47 7.74 22.06
C TYR A 37 8.99 8.42 23.33
N SER A 38 9.96 7.79 23.97
CA SER A 38 10.79 8.37 25.05
C SER A 38 12.21 7.84 24.89
N GLU A 39 13.24 8.67 25.09
CA GLU A 39 14.65 8.27 24.95
C GLU A 39 15.03 7.05 25.81
N GLU A 40 14.32 6.83 26.92
CA GLU A 40 14.56 5.73 27.84
C GLU A 40 13.95 4.39 27.41
N VAL A 41 13.08 4.38 26.38
CA VAL A 41 12.33 3.19 25.95
C VAL A 41 12.65 2.88 24.49
N TYR A 42 13.56 1.92 24.29
CA TYR A 42 13.96 1.44 22.96
C TYR A 42 12.80 0.72 22.23
N ASN A 43 12.03 -0.11 22.94
CA ASN A 43 10.90 -0.86 22.38
C ASN A 43 9.60 -0.08 22.57
N TRP A 44 9.30 0.82 21.64
CA TRP A 44 8.02 1.53 21.57
C TRP A 44 7.30 1.16 20.27
N ILE A 45 5.97 1.08 20.32
CA ILE A 45 5.13 0.82 19.16
C ILE A 45 4.26 2.05 18.96
N PRO A 46 4.34 2.74 17.80
CA PRO A 46 3.50 3.90 17.55
C PRO A 46 2.02 3.54 17.60
N SER A 47 1.20 4.43 18.19
CA SER A 47 -0.25 4.23 18.31
C SER A 47 -0.97 4.09 16.97
N LYS A 48 -0.43 4.71 15.91
CA LYS A 48 -0.88 4.56 14.53
C LYS A 48 0.35 4.36 13.64
N HIS A 49 0.32 3.32 12.82
CA HIS A 49 1.33 3.18 11.76
C HIS A 49 1.18 4.33 10.75
N PRO A 50 2.29 4.78 10.12
CA PRO A 50 2.17 5.69 8.98
C PRO A 50 1.26 5.05 7.92
N ASP A 51 0.55 5.89 7.16
CA ASP A 51 -0.34 5.38 6.12
C ASP A 51 0.51 4.70 5.03
N ILE A 52 0.45 3.37 4.95
CA ILE A 52 1.19 2.56 3.96
C ILE A 52 0.29 2.35 2.74
N ILE A 53 0.89 2.42 1.54
CA ILE A 53 0.22 2.06 0.30
C ILE A 53 0.17 0.52 0.24
N CYS A 54 -0.98 -0.06 0.57
CA CYS A 54 -1.24 -1.48 0.30
C CYS A 54 -1.60 -1.65 -1.18
N GLN A 55 -1.03 -2.67 -1.83
CA GLN A 55 -1.52 -3.07 -3.15
C GLN A 55 -2.99 -3.45 -3.05
N LYS A 56 -3.83 -2.72 -3.79
CA LYS A 56 -5.28 -2.92 -3.82
C LYS A 56 -5.76 -2.99 -5.26
N LYS A 57 -6.81 -3.75 -5.50
CA LYS A 57 -7.62 -3.63 -6.71
C LYS A 57 -8.50 -2.39 -6.59
N TYR A 58 -8.56 -1.60 -7.65
CA TYR A 58 -9.39 -0.41 -7.74
C TYR A 58 -10.40 -0.62 -8.87
N THR A 59 -11.64 -0.20 -8.65
CA THR A 59 -12.58 0.00 -9.76
C THR A 59 -12.44 1.42 -10.32
N ALA A 60 -13.00 1.70 -11.50
CA ALA A 60 -13.00 3.04 -12.07
C ALA A 60 -13.66 4.08 -11.13
N LYS A 61 -14.72 3.67 -10.43
CA LYS A 61 -15.44 4.51 -9.46
C LYS A 61 -14.62 4.78 -8.21
N GLU A 62 -13.90 3.77 -7.71
CA GLU A 62 -13.00 3.96 -6.56
C GLU A 62 -11.80 4.82 -6.94
N LEU A 63 -11.21 4.62 -8.12
CA LEU A 63 -10.07 5.39 -8.59
C LEU A 63 -10.39 6.89 -8.73
N LEU A 64 -11.62 7.21 -9.14
CA LEU A 64 -12.13 8.59 -9.23
C LEU A 64 -12.11 9.33 -7.88
N GLU A 65 -12.13 8.61 -6.75
CA GLU A 65 -12.04 9.26 -5.44
C GLU A 65 -10.66 9.89 -5.15
N TYR A 66 -9.67 9.58 -5.98
CA TYR A 66 -8.27 10.00 -5.84
C TYR A 66 -7.86 10.98 -6.96
N ASP A 67 -8.58 12.08 -7.07
CA ASP A 67 -8.36 13.16 -8.04
C ASP A 67 -7.48 14.31 -7.50
N GLY A 68 -7.03 14.23 -6.23
CA GLY A 68 -6.26 15.28 -5.57
C GLY A 68 -7.07 16.49 -5.06
N THR A 69 -8.40 16.50 -5.21
CA THR A 69 -9.26 17.61 -4.75
C THR A 69 -9.49 17.63 -3.24
N GLY A 70 -9.12 16.57 -2.52
CA GLY A 70 -9.21 16.54 -1.06
C GLY A 70 -10.62 16.31 -0.50
N LYS A 71 -11.63 16.11 -1.36
CA LYS A 71 -13.04 16.06 -0.93
C LYS A 71 -13.51 14.67 -0.46
N LYS A 72 -12.77 13.60 -0.75
CA LYS A 72 -13.18 12.20 -0.55
C LYS A 72 -12.16 11.38 0.26
N LYS A 73 -12.47 10.09 0.51
CA LYS A 73 -11.69 9.14 1.34
C LYS A 73 -10.20 9.03 0.98
N GLY A 74 -9.78 9.47 -0.22
CA GLY A 74 -8.40 9.51 -0.68
C GLY A 74 -7.56 10.70 -0.20
N GLY A 75 -8.16 11.73 0.41
CA GLY A 75 -7.47 12.96 0.80
C GLY A 75 -6.95 13.73 -0.42
N GLN A 76 -5.75 14.34 -0.30
CA GLN A 76 -5.09 15.06 -1.40
C GLN A 76 -4.30 14.14 -2.35
N ARG A 77 -4.48 12.81 -2.25
CA ARG A 77 -3.76 11.87 -3.10
C ARG A 77 -4.32 11.86 -4.51
N ILE A 78 -3.42 11.62 -5.46
CA ILE A 78 -3.73 11.55 -6.87
C ILE A 78 -3.25 10.19 -7.37
N LEU A 79 -4.20 9.39 -7.83
CA LEU A 79 -3.92 8.11 -8.48
C LEU A 79 -4.25 8.19 -9.96
N LEU A 80 -3.58 7.41 -10.78
CA LEU A 80 -3.98 7.19 -12.18
C LEU A 80 -3.61 5.78 -12.61
N ALA A 81 -4.29 5.26 -13.63
CA ALA A 81 -4.01 3.93 -14.17
C ALA A 81 -3.41 4.00 -15.58
N ILE A 82 -2.47 3.10 -15.86
CA ILE A 82 -1.91 2.90 -17.20
C ILE A 82 -1.82 1.40 -17.47
N LEU A 83 -2.32 0.98 -18.64
CA LEU A 83 -2.25 -0.39 -19.11
C LEU A 83 -0.82 -0.78 -19.43
N ARG A 84 -0.40 -1.91 -18.85
CA ARG A 84 0.90 -2.50 -19.13
C ARG A 84 0.83 -3.32 -20.41
N VAL A 85 1.90 -3.27 -21.20
CA VAL A 85 2.07 -4.12 -22.39
C VAL A 85 3.36 -4.91 -22.26
N GLY A 86 3.25 -6.22 -22.38
CA GLY A 86 4.39 -7.14 -22.35
C GLY A 86 5.31 -6.95 -23.56
N LEU A 87 6.55 -7.43 -23.44
CA LEU A 87 7.51 -7.44 -24.55
C LEU A 87 7.05 -8.32 -25.72
N ASP A 88 6.16 -9.28 -25.45
CA ASP A 88 5.50 -10.12 -26.44
C ASP A 88 4.32 -9.42 -27.14
N GLY A 89 4.05 -8.16 -26.81
CA GLY A 89 2.96 -7.36 -27.36
C GLY A 89 1.58 -7.72 -26.79
N LYS A 90 1.52 -8.55 -25.75
CA LYS A 90 0.25 -8.86 -25.09
C LYS A 90 -0.13 -7.81 -24.07
N TRP A 91 -1.43 -7.56 -23.97
CA TRP A 91 -2.02 -6.75 -22.91
C TRP A 91 -1.80 -7.42 -21.55
N GLY A 92 -1.27 -6.65 -20.60
CA GLY A 92 -1.18 -7.05 -19.20
C GLY A 92 -2.27 -6.37 -18.37
N GLU A 93 -1.98 -6.24 -17.07
CA GLU A 93 -2.80 -5.53 -16.10
C GLU A 93 -2.70 -4.00 -16.26
N ARG A 94 -3.75 -3.29 -15.85
CA ARG A 94 -3.69 -1.83 -15.67
C ARG A 94 -3.07 -1.52 -14.33
N THR A 95 -1.88 -0.94 -14.34
CA THR A 95 -1.16 -0.59 -13.10
C THR A 95 -1.64 0.76 -12.60
N VAL A 96 -2.01 0.85 -11.32
CA VAL A 96 -2.36 2.11 -10.65
C VAL A 96 -1.11 2.71 -10.01
N PHE A 97 -0.84 3.98 -10.30
CA PHE A 97 0.31 4.72 -9.80
C PHE A 97 -0.10 5.84 -8.85
N ASP A 98 0.62 6.01 -7.74
CA ASP A 98 0.54 7.19 -6.89
C ASP A 98 1.36 8.33 -7.49
N VAL A 99 0.67 9.30 -8.06
CA VAL A 99 1.28 10.48 -8.68
C VAL A 99 1.14 11.73 -7.81
N THR A 100 0.86 11.56 -6.51
CA THR A 100 0.73 12.66 -5.55
C THR A 100 2.00 13.51 -5.48
N ALA A 101 3.19 12.91 -5.64
CA ALA A 101 4.45 13.64 -5.73
C ALA A 101 4.51 14.60 -6.94
N GLY A 102 3.74 14.32 -7.98
CA GLY A 102 3.58 15.13 -9.19
C GLY A 102 2.35 16.05 -9.17
N LYS A 103 1.86 16.46 -7.99
CA LYS A 103 0.63 17.27 -7.84
C LYS A 103 0.58 18.54 -8.69
N THR A 104 1.72 19.16 -9.00
CA THR A 104 1.78 20.32 -9.90
C THR A 104 1.27 20.00 -11.32
N PHE A 105 1.42 18.74 -11.75
CA PHE A 105 1.01 18.28 -13.09
C PHE A 105 -0.36 17.63 -13.09
N TYR A 106 -0.63 16.75 -12.13
CA TYR A 106 -1.86 15.94 -12.08
C TYR A 106 -2.89 16.44 -11.07
N GLY A 107 -2.61 17.52 -10.35
CA GLY A 107 -3.59 18.13 -9.46
C GLY A 107 -4.73 18.78 -10.25
N PRO A 108 -5.78 19.25 -9.55
CA PRO A 108 -6.96 19.86 -10.18
C PRO A 108 -6.64 21.07 -11.07
N ASP A 109 -5.59 21.83 -10.73
CA ASP A 109 -5.11 22.98 -11.51
C ASP A 109 -3.94 22.63 -12.44
N GLY A 110 -3.56 21.35 -12.51
CA GLY A 110 -2.45 20.88 -13.32
C GLY A 110 -2.83 20.64 -14.78
N VAL A 111 -1.84 20.78 -15.67
CA VAL A 111 -2.03 20.58 -17.13
C VAL A 111 -2.48 19.16 -17.49
N TYR A 112 -2.23 18.18 -16.62
CA TYR A 112 -2.60 16.77 -16.78
C TYR A 112 -3.61 16.32 -15.72
N GLY A 113 -4.34 17.26 -15.11
CA GLY A 113 -5.36 16.99 -14.09
C GLY A 113 -6.55 16.17 -14.61
N ASN A 114 -6.76 16.13 -15.93
CA ASN A 114 -7.76 15.29 -16.58
C ASN A 114 -7.54 13.78 -16.35
N PHE A 115 -6.29 13.35 -16.13
CA PHE A 115 -5.95 11.96 -15.84
C PHE A 115 -6.06 11.60 -14.35
N ALA A 116 -6.27 12.58 -13.48
CA ALA A 116 -6.39 12.36 -12.05
C ALA A 116 -7.61 11.47 -11.73
N GLY A 117 -7.37 10.33 -11.10
CA GLY A 117 -8.39 9.35 -10.76
C GLY A 117 -8.97 8.58 -11.95
N ARG A 118 -8.27 8.52 -13.09
CA ARG A 118 -8.78 7.92 -14.34
C ARG A 118 -7.82 6.91 -14.95
N ASP A 119 -8.34 6.13 -15.89
CA ASP A 119 -7.52 5.36 -16.82
C ASP A 119 -6.94 6.30 -17.89
N ALA A 120 -5.63 6.49 -17.85
CA ALA A 120 -4.89 7.35 -18.77
C ALA A 120 -4.34 6.59 -19.99
N SER A 121 -4.58 5.28 -20.10
CA SER A 121 -3.93 4.40 -21.09
C SER A 121 -4.05 4.90 -22.53
N ARG A 122 -5.27 5.22 -22.99
CA ARG A 122 -5.48 5.75 -24.34
C ARG A 122 -4.81 7.11 -24.55
N GLY A 123 -4.91 8.00 -23.56
CA GLY A 123 -4.25 9.31 -23.59
C GLY A 123 -2.74 9.19 -23.73
N MET A 124 -2.11 8.25 -23.01
CA MET A 124 -0.67 7.97 -23.12
C MET A 124 -0.30 7.36 -24.47
N ALA A 125 -1.12 6.44 -24.98
CA ALA A 125 -0.89 5.81 -26.27
C ALA A 125 -0.93 6.81 -27.44
N LYS A 126 -1.96 7.66 -27.45
CA LYS A 126 -2.18 8.69 -28.48
C LYS A 126 -1.45 9.99 -28.21
N GLN A 127 -0.77 10.11 -27.06
CA GLN A 127 -0.11 11.33 -26.61
C GLN A 127 -1.04 12.55 -26.59
N SER A 128 -2.32 12.34 -26.23
CA SER A 128 -3.35 13.37 -26.21
C SER A 128 -3.93 13.55 -24.80
N PHE A 129 -4.24 14.80 -24.46
CA PHE A 129 -4.84 15.22 -23.18
C PHE A 129 -6.33 15.57 -23.33
N GLU A 130 -6.93 15.25 -24.47
CA GLU A 130 -8.35 15.52 -24.72
C GLU A 130 -9.24 14.64 -23.84
N LEU A 131 -10.36 15.21 -23.36
CA LEU A 131 -11.32 14.47 -22.53
C LEU A 131 -11.94 13.29 -23.27
N GLU A 132 -12.02 13.34 -24.60
CA GLU A 132 -12.53 12.26 -25.45
C GLU A 132 -11.66 11.00 -25.40
N MET A 133 -10.40 11.13 -24.98
CA MET A 133 -9.49 9.98 -24.81
C MET A 133 -9.67 9.27 -23.48
N LEU A 134 -10.50 9.81 -22.57
CA LEU A 134 -10.77 9.19 -21.28
C LEU A 134 -11.98 8.26 -21.38
N THR A 135 -11.82 7.02 -20.94
CA THR A 135 -12.94 6.08 -20.81
C THR A 135 -13.97 6.63 -19.83
N PRO A 136 -15.26 6.75 -20.20
CA PRO A 136 -16.31 7.13 -19.28
C PRO A 136 -16.34 6.23 -18.05
N ILE A 137 -16.66 6.78 -16.88
CA ILE A 137 -16.55 6.07 -15.59
C ILE A 137 -17.62 4.98 -15.45
N ASP A 138 -18.76 5.16 -16.10
CA ASP A 138 -19.89 4.23 -16.07
C ASP A 138 -19.82 3.17 -17.17
N ASP A 139 -18.87 3.30 -18.10
CA ASP A 139 -18.66 2.35 -19.20
C ASP A 139 -17.57 1.33 -18.82
N PRO A 140 -17.56 0.14 -19.45
CA PRO A 140 -16.49 -0.83 -19.30
C PRO A 140 -15.12 -0.24 -19.61
N LEU A 141 -14.07 -0.80 -19.03
CA LEU A 141 -12.70 -0.36 -19.30
C LEU A 141 -12.38 -0.53 -20.79
N ASP A 142 -11.69 0.46 -21.32
CA ASP A 142 -11.39 0.54 -22.74
C ASP A 142 -10.40 -0.56 -23.16
N THR A 143 -10.81 -1.41 -24.11
CA THR A 143 -10.00 -2.55 -24.56
C THR A 143 -8.75 -2.15 -25.35
N LEU A 144 -8.68 -0.90 -25.86
CA LEU A 144 -7.56 -0.37 -26.64
C LEU A 144 -7.17 -1.20 -27.88
N SER A 145 -8.07 -2.05 -28.36
CA SER A 145 -7.81 -2.97 -29.48
C SER A 145 -7.62 -2.25 -30.82
N ASP A 146 -8.01 -0.98 -30.91
CA ASP A 146 -7.89 -0.12 -32.08
C ASP A 146 -6.52 0.57 -32.20
N LEU A 147 -5.65 0.45 -31.20
CA LEU A 147 -4.35 1.10 -31.20
C LEU A 147 -3.39 0.49 -32.23
N THR A 148 -2.67 1.35 -32.92
CA THR A 148 -1.56 0.99 -33.79
C THR A 148 -0.35 0.55 -32.98
N ARG A 149 0.58 -0.17 -33.62
CA ARG A 149 1.82 -0.62 -32.97
C ARG A 149 2.66 0.53 -32.42
N ALA A 150 2.69 1.68 -33.10
CA ALA A 150 3.40 2.86 -32.63
C ALA A 150 2.76 3.45 -31.37
N GLU A 151 1.43 3.52 -31.31
CA GLU A 151 0.70 3.99 -30.12
C GLU A 151 0.88 3.03 -28.93
N ILE A 152 0.91 1.72 -29.19
CA ILE A 152 1.23 0.70 -28.17
C ILE A 152 2.66 0.89 -27.63
N ASP A 153 3.64 1.11 -28.51
CA ASP A 153 5.02 1.35 -28.12
C ASP A 153 5.16 2.64 -27.28
N ASN A 154 4.42 3.70 -27.64
CA ASN A 154 4.35 4.94 -26.85
C ASN A 154 3.78 4.68 -25.46
N MET A 155 2.66 3.96 -25.36
CA MET A 155 2.03 3.63 -24.09
C MET A 155 2.97 2.81 -23.20
N ARG A 156 3.68 1.82 -23.78
CA ARG A 156 4.69 1.03 -23.06
C ARG A 156 5.81 1.92 -22.50
N GLY A 157 6.32 2.85 -23.31
CA GLY A 157 7.36 3.79 -22.87
C GLY A 157 6.89 4.67 -21.70
N TRP A 158 5.62 5.12 -21.73
CA TRP A 158 5.02 5.85 -20.62
C TRP A 158 4.84 4.99 -19.38
N HIS A 159 4.33 3.76 -19.51
CA HIS A 159 4.20 2.83 -18.39
C HIS A 159 5.54 2.61 -17.68
N GLU A 160 6.62 2.31 -18.43
CA GLU A 160 7.96 2.15 -17.87
C GLU A 160 8.50 3.43 -17.20
N HIS A 161 8.18 4.60 -17.76
CA HIS A 161 8.56 5.87 -17.15
C HIS A 161 7.87 6.08 -15.80
N PHE A 162 6.58 5.74 -15.71
CA PHE A 162 5.81 5.85 -14.48
C PHE A 162 6.25 4.84 -13.43
N GLU A 163 6.55 3.61 -13.82
CA GLU A 163 7.07 2.57 -12.92
C GLU A 163 8.40 2.98 -12.26
N ARG A 164 9.26 3.70 -12.98
CA ARG A 164 10.52 4.23 -12.42
C ARG A 164 10.33 5.44 -11.52
N LYS A 165 9.28 6.24 -11.73
CA LYS A 165 9.12 7.56 -11.10
C LYS A 165 8.13 7.57 -9.94
N TYR A 166 7.09 6.75 -10.00
CA TYR A 166 5.95 6.77 -9.10
C TYR A 166 5.75 5.43 -8.41
N ILE A 167 4.99 5.44 -7.32
CA ILE A 167 4.75 4.24 -6.51
C ILE A 167 3.60 3.44 -7.12
N VAL A 168 3.78 2.13 -7.29
CA VAL A 168 2.72 1.22 -7.73
C VAL A 168 1.77 0.92 -6.57
N CYS A 169 0.50 1.31 -6.72
CA CYS A 169 -0.56 1.14 -5.71
C CYS A 169 -1.41 -0.12 -5.90
N GLY A 170 -1.27 -0.81 -7.02
CA GLY A 170 -2.07 -1.99 -7.35
C GLY A 170 -2.57 -1.94 -8.78
N GLU A 171 -3.79 -2.46 -9.00
CA GLU A 171 -4.34 -2.68 -10.33
C GLU A 171 -5.75 -2.10 -10.49
N LEU A 172 -6.05 -1.61 -11.70
CA LEU A 172 -7.40 -1.17 -12.08
C LEU A 172 -8.13 -2.34 -12.75
N VAL A 173 -9.26 -2.71 -12.17
CA VAL A 173 -10.09 -3.85 -12.59
C VAL A 173 -11.52 -3.39 -12.88
N GLU A 174 -12.26 -4.24 -13.57
CA GLU A 174 -13.69 -4.04 -13.81
C GLU A 174 -14.50 -4.12 -12.50
N ASP A 175 -15.69 -3.51 -12.48
CA ASP A 175 -16.57 -3.43 -11.28
C ASP A 175 -16.90 -4.81 -10.65
N GLY A 176 -16.79 -5.92 -11.39
CA GLY A 176 -17.05 -7.27 -10.90
C GLY A 176 -15.83 -8.06 -10.38
N GLU A 177 -14.62 -7.52 -10.52
CA GLU A 177 -13.36 -8.22 -10.23
C GLU A 177 -12.56 -7.61 -9.06
N ALA A 178 -13.07 -6.53 -8.46
CA ALA A 178 -12.45 -5.80 -7.35
C ALA A 178 -12.64 -6.45 -5.97
#